data_AF-A0A959TL45-F1
#
_entry.id   AF-A0A959TL45-F1
#
_cell.length_a   1.000
_cell.length_b   1.000
_cell.length_c   1.000
_cell.angle_alpha   90.00
_cell.angle_beta   90.00
_cell.angle_gamma   90.00
#
_symmetry.space_group_name_H-M   'P 1'
#
loop_
_entity.id
_entity.type
_entity.pdbx_description
1 polymer ?
#
loop_
_entity_poly.entity_id
_entity_poly.type
_entity_poly.pdbx_seq_one_letter_code
_entity_poly.pdbx_strand_id
1 'polypeptide(L)'
;MTGQAIAERLRATHDALIGAVTALPEGVRTAPANGKWSPAQHLEHIRIGLALTNKALGLPPILLRWRFGRPNRPGRDYDALVARYREKLSAGGRAPSRFVPKQVDENGLTDLQAAITEHVEILARRSARWSDRRMDSYLVPHPLLGKLTLREL
;
A
#
# COMPACT_ATOMS: atom_id res chain seq x y z
N MET A 1 -5.53 15.75 -1.91
CA MET A 1 -5.71 15.16 -0.56
C MET A 1 -4.47 15.47 0.25
N THR A 2 -4.59 16.10 1.43
CA THR A 2 -3.45 16.49 2.27
C THR A 2 -2.80 15.28 2.95
N GLY A 3 -1.57 15.44 3.47
CA GLY A 3 -0.90 14.38 4.26
C GLY A 3 -1.70 13.92 5.50
N GLN A 4 -2.42 14.84 6.15
CA GLN A 4 -3.34 14.53 7.26
C GLN A 4 -4.53 13.70 6.80
N ALA A 5 -5.20 14.11 5.72
CA ALA A 5 -6.32 13.37 5.15
C ALA A 5 -5.92 11.96 4.65
N ILE A 6 -4.68 11.81 4.16
CA ILE A 6 -4.10 10.49 3.83
C ILE A 6 -3.94 9.66 5.11
N ALA A 7 -3.40 10.24 6.17
CA ALA A 7 -3.19 9.55 7.45
C ALA A 7 -4.50 9.03 8.06
N GLU A 8 -5.57 9.83 8.03
CA GLU A 8 -6.91 9.43 8.49
C GLU A 8 -7.49 8.29 7.64
N ARG A 9 -7.41 8.42 6.30
CA ARG A 9 -7.90 7.39 5.37
C ARG A 9 -7.13 6.10 5.47
N LEU A 10 -5.82 6.14 5.72
CA LEU A 10 -5.00 4.96 5.93
C LEU A 10 -5.53 4.14 7.10
N ARG A 11 -5.79 4.77 8.25
CA ARG A 11 -6.34 4.08 9.43
C ARG A 11 -7.71 3.49 9.13
N ALA A 12 -8.66 4.34 8.73
CA ALA A 12 -10.04 3.92 8.52
C ALA A 12 -10.18 2.79 7.49
N THR A 13 -9.41 2.86 6.39
CA THR A 13 -9.50 1.84 5.32
C THR A 13 -8.90 0.50 5.76
N HIS A 14 -7.79 0.52 6.50
CA HIS A 14 -7.14 -0.72 6.93
C HIS A 14 -7.86 -1.36 8.13
N ASP A 15 -8.40 -0.57 9.05
CA ASP A 15 -9.26 -1.07 10.13
C ASP A 15 -10.51 -1.74 9.55
N ALA A 16 -11.15 -1.13 8.55
CA ALA A 16 -12.29 -1.71 7.86
C ALA A 16 -11.91 -3.00 7.10
N LEU A 17 -10.75 -3.04 6.45
CA LEU A 17 -10.25 -4.23 5.76
C LEU A 17 -10.00 -5.39 6.75
N ILE A 18 -9.29 -5.12 7.85
CA ILE A 18 -9.03 -6.10 8.90
C ILE A 18 -10.35 -6.61 9.47
N GLY A 19 -11.27 -5.71 9.83
CA GLY A 19 -12.60 -6.06 10.34
C GLY A 19 -13.38 -6.93 9.37
N ALA A 20 -13.37 -6.62 8.06
CA ALA A 20 -14.05 -7.41 7.05
C ALA A 20 -13.50 -8.83 6.92
N VAL A 21 -12.17 -9.01 7.01
CA VAL A 21 -11.55 -10.34 6.98
C VAL A 21 -11.85 -11.11 8.26
N THR A 22 -11.75 -10.48 9.43
CA THR A 22 -12.04 -11.12 10.73
C THR A 22 -13.50 -11.53 10.85
N ALA A 23 -14.43 -10.81 10.23
CA ALA A 23 -15.85 -11.16 10.23
C ALA A 23 -16.18 -12.41 9.40
N LEU A 24 -15.28 -12.88 8.53
CA LEU A 24 -15.48 -14.12 7.78
C LEU A 24 -15.40 -15.35 8.71
N PRO A 25 -16.08 -16.46 8.38
CA PRO A 25 -15.88 -17.73 9.07
C PRO A 25 -14.42 -18.16 9.00
N GLU A 26 -13.91 -18.77 10.07
CA GLU A 26 -12.52 -19.20 10.21
C GLU A 26 -12.00 -19.92 8.97
N GLY A 27 -12.60 -21.06 8.58
CA GLY A 27 -12.15 -21.81 7.39
C GLY A 27 -12.21 -21.05 6.05
N VAL A 28 -12.92 -19.91 5.97
CA VAL A 28 -12.96 -19.05 4.78
C VAL A 28 -11.81 -18.05 4.75
N ARG A 29 -11.31 -17.61 5.91
CA ARG A 29 -10.24 -16.59 5.99
C ARG A 29 -8.95 -17.06 5.34
N THR A 30 -8.64 -18.34 5.48
CA THR A 30 -7.36 -18.92 5.05
C THR A 30 -7.48 -19.78 3.80
N ALA A 31 -8.69 -20.18 3.40
CA ALA A 31 -8.91 -20.97 2.20
C ALA A 31 -8.81 -20.13 0.90
N PRO A 32 -7.93 -20.51 -0.05
CA PRO A 32 -7.94 -19.92 -1.39
C PRO A 32 -9.16 -20.37 -2.18
N ALA A 33 -9.68 -19.50 -3.04
CA ALA A 33 -10.84 -19.81 -3.89
C ALA A 33 -10.49 -19.63 -5.37
N ASN A 34 -10.84 -20.61 -6.21
CA ASN A 34 -10.71 -20.54 -7.68
C ASN A 34 -9.29 -20.14 -8.16
N GLY A 35 -8.25 -20.67 -7.50
CA GLY A 35 -6.85 -20.35 -7.83
C GLY A 35 -6.43 -18.92 -7.47
N LYS A 36 -7.24 -18.18 -6.71
CA LYS A 36 -6.94 -16.84 -6.19
C LYS A 36 -6.47 -16.92 -4.74
N TRP A 37 -5.85 -15.85 -4.28
CA TRP A 37 -5.41 -15.71 -2.88
C TRP A 37 -6.58 -15.82 -1.90
N SER A 38 -6.33 -16.42 -0.75
CA SER A 38 -7.25 -16.38 0.38
C SER A 38 -7.36 -14.96 0.97
N PRO A 39 -8.41 -14.63 1.74
CA PRO A 39 -8.49 -13.37 2.47
C PRO A 39 -7.25 -13.06 3.32
N ALA A 40 -6.68 -14.05 4.00
CA ALA A 40 -5.45 -13.90 4.78
C ALA A 40 -4.23 -13.61 3.89
N GLN A 41 -4.14 -14.24 2.70
CA GLN A 41 -3.11 -13.92 1.72
C GLN A 41 -3.26 -12.50 1.15
N HIS A 42 -4.49 -12.01 0.98
CA HIS A 42 -4.73 -10.61 0.63
C HIS A 42 -4.23 -9.64 1.71
N LEU A 43 -4.44 -9.95 2.99
CA LEU A 43 -3.86 -9.18 4.10
C LEU A 43 -2.33 -9.19 4.07
N GLU A 44 -1.71 -10.35 3.85
CA GLU A 44 -0.25 -10.46 3.76
C GLU A 44 0.32 -9.65 2.58
N HIS A 45 -0.36 -9.65 1.44
CA HIS A 45 0.02 -8.82 0.30
C HIS A 45 -0.01 -7.31 0.66
N ILE A 46 -1.05 -6.88 1.37
CA ILE A 46 -1.18 -5.50 1.86
C ILE A 46 -0.08 -5.16 2.87
N ARG A 47 0.24 -6.06 3.80
CA ARG A 47 1.33 -5.88 4.76
C ARG A 47 2.67 -5.67 4.04
N ILE A 48 2.98 -6.45 3.00
CA ILE A 48 4.18 -6.28 2.17
C ILE A 48 4.21 -4.90 1.51
N GLY A 49 3.07 -4.48 0.92
CA GLY A 49 2.92 -3.16 0.32
C GLY A 49 3.19 -2.03 1.32
N LEU A 50 2.53 -2.07 2.47
CA LEU A 50 2.70 -1.11 3.56
C LEU A 50 4.15 -1.02 4.04
N ALA A 51 4.82 -2.16 4.22
CA ALA A 51 6.22 -2.20 4.65
C ALA A 51 7.15 -1.50 3.64
N LEU A 52 6.93 -1.70 2.34
CA LEU A 52 7.71 -1.07 1.27
C LEU A 52 7.40 0.42 1.12
N THR A 53 6.13 0.80 1.21
CA THR A 53 5.72 2.21 1.20
C THR A 53 6.29 2.95 2.41
N ASN A 54 6.29 2.30 3.58
CA ASN A 54 6.98 2.82 4.76
C ASN A 54 8.47 3.05 4.53
N LYS A 55 9.18 2.09 3.94
CA LYS A 55 10.60 2.27 3.58
C LYS A 55 10.78 3.48 2.66
N ALA A 56 9.93 3.63 1.65
CA ALA A 56 9.99 4.76 0.72
C ALA A 56 9.79 6.12 1.41
N LEU A 57 8.77 6.26 2.26
CA LEU A 57 8.50 7.51 3.00
C LEU A 57 9.50 7.79 4.13
N GLY A 58 10.23 6.76 4.58
CA GLY A 58 11.30 6.86 5.56
C GLY A 58 12.65 7.28 4.99
N LEU A 59 12.81 7.28 3.66
CA LEU A 59 14.07 7.69 3.04
C LEU A 59 14.31 9.21 3.18
N PRO A 60 15.55 9.63 3.48
CA PRO A 60 15.97 11.01 3.37
C PRO A 60 15.60 11.62 2.00
N PRO A 61 15.06 12.85 1.94
CA PRO A 61 14.62 13.46 0.68
C PRO A 61 15.73 13.59 -0.36
N ILE A 62 16.97 13.80 0.08
CA ILE A 62 18.15 13.87 -0.79
C ILE A 62 18.37 12.54 -1.53
N LEU A 63 18.16 11.41 -0.84
CA LEU A 63 18.28 10.07 -1.44
C LEU A 63 17.14 9.80 -2.43
N LEU A 64 15.91 10.19 -2.10
CA LEU A 64 14.78 10.09 -3.03
C LEU A 64 15.05 10.87 -4.32
N ARG A 65 15.54 12.11 -4.17
CA ARG A 65 15.86 12.97 -5.31
C ARG A 65 16.99 12.40 -6.16
N TRP A 66 18.08 11.97 -5.54
CA TRP A 66 19.22 11.41 -6.24
C TRP A 66 18.86 10.10 -6.97
N ARG A 67 18.12 9.20 -6.32
CA ARG A 67 17.84 7.87 -6.85
C ARG A 67 16.70 7.83 -7.87
N PHE A 68 15.70 8.70 -7.73
CA PHE A 68 14.46 8.62 -8.51
C PHE A 68 14.13 9.88 -9.31
N GLY A 69 14.70 11.03 -8.95
CA GLY A 69 14.60 12.28 -9.69
C GLY A 69 13.48 13.20 -9.23
N ARG A 70 13.06 14.09 -10.15
CA ARG A 70 11.95 15.03 -10.01
C ARG A 70 10.78 14.59 -10.88
N PRO A 71 9.53 14.81 -10.44
CA PRO A 71 8.37 14.71 -11.31
C PRO A 71 8.51 15.66 -12.51
N ASN A 72 8.15 15.18 -13.70
CA ASN A 72 8.07 15.96 -14.95
C ASN A 72 6.62 16.29 -15.35
N ARG A 73 5.66 15.97 -14.48
CA ARG A 73 4.23 16.26 -14.60
C ARG A 73 3.63 16.55 -13.22
N PRO A 74 2.48 17.22 -13.13
CA PRO A 74 1.67 17.23 -11.93
C PRO A 74 1.31 15.80 -11.48
N GLY A 75 1.17 15.60 -10.17
CA GLY A 75 0.61 14.37 -9.61
C GLY A 75 -0.83 14.17 -10.09
N ARG A 76 -1.27 12.91 -10.18
CA ARG A 76 -2.68 12.56 -10.39
C ARG A 76 -3.44 12.80 -9.10
N ASP A 77 -4.71 13.17 -9.23
CA ASP A 77 -5.65 12.99 -8.13
C ASP A 77 -5.96 11.51 -7.91
N TYR A 78 -6.79 11.24 -6.90
CA TYR A 78 -7.11 9.88 -6.49
C TYR A 78 -7.83 9.09 -7.61
N ASP A 79 -8.83 9.68 -8.24
CA ASP A 79 -9.64 8.99 -9.25
C ASP A 79 -8.83 8.70 -10.51
N ALA A 80 -8.01 9.65 -10.97
CA ALA A 80 -7.11 9.44 -12.09
C ALA A 80 -6.04 8.39 -11.79
N LEU A 81 -5.54 8.32 -10.54
CA LEU A 81 -4.60 7.28 -10.12
C LEU A 81 -5.26 5.89 -10.11
N VAL A 82 -6.47 5.78 -9.56
CA VAL A 82 -7.25 4.52 -9.55
C VAL A 82 -7.58 4.08 -10.97
N ALA A 83 -7.99 5.00 -11.85
CA ALA A 83 -8.24 4.71 -13.26
C ALA A 83 -6.98 4.14 -13.94
N ARG A 84 -5.82 4.78 -13.72
CA ARG A 84 -4.54 4.30 -14.24
C ARG A 84 -4.14 2.93 -13.69
N TYR A 85 -4.41 2.67 -12.41
CA TYR A 85 -4.16 1.37 -11.80
C TYR A 85 -5.01 0.27 -12.45
N ARG A 86 -6.32 0.51 -12.61
CA ARG A 86 -7.24 -0.42 -13.26
C ARG A 86 -6.88 -0.68 -14.72
N GLU A 87 -6.47 0.35 -15.47
CA GLU A 87 -5.96 0.20 -16.84
C GLU A 87 -4.74 -0.73 -16.91
N LYS A 88 -3.81 -0.62 -15.95
CA LYS A 88 -2.64 -1.50 -15.90
C LYS A 88 -2.99 -2.94 -15.53
N LEU A 89 -3.99 -3.14 -14.67
CA LEU A 89 -4.49 -4.47 -14.35
C LEU A 89 -5.23 -5.11 -15.52
N SER A 90 -6.07 -4.37 -16.25
CA SER A 90 -6.78 -4.89 -17.42
C SER A 90 -5.82 -5.23 -18.57
N ALA A 91 -4.70 -4.53 -18.68
CA ALA A 91 -3.60 -4.86 -19.58
C ALA A 91 -2.75 -6.08 -19.13
N GLY A 92 -3.18 -6.84 -18.12
CA GLY A 92 -2.52 -8.06 -17.66
C GLY A 92 -1.43 -7.85 -16.60
N GLY A 93 -1.36 -6.66 -16.00
CA GLY A 93 -0.43 -6.37 -14.91
C GLY A 93 -0.60 -7.31 -13.72
N ARG A 94 0.51 -7.85 -13.22
CA ARG A 94 0.55 -8.79 -12.08
C ARG A 94 1.56 -8.34 -11.04
N ALA A 95 1.34 -8.74 -9.80
CA ALA A 95 2.29 -8.53 -8.72
C ALA A 95 3.62 -9.27 -9.03
N PRO A 96 4.78 -8.60 -8.97
CA PRO A 96 6.07 -9.28 -9.06
C PRO A 96 6.24 -10.29 -7.93
N SER A 97 7.11 -11.29 -8.10
CA SER A 97 7.32 -12.40 -7.15
C SER A 97 7.51 -11.94 -5.70
N ARG A 98 8.25 -10.85 -5.46
CA ARG A 98 8.47 -10.28 -4.11
C ARG A 98 7.23 -9.73 -3.40
N PHE A 99 6.13 -9.56 -4.13
CA PHE A 99 4.83 -9.11 -3.61
C PHE A 99 3.80 -10.25 -3.57
N VAL A 100 4.17 -11.46 -3.99
CA VAL A 100 3.29 -12.62 -3.86
C VAL A 100 3.27 -13.03 -2.37
N PRO A 101 2.10 -13.04 -1.72
CA PRO A 101 1.98 -13.36 -0.30
C PRO A 101 2.29 -14.85 -0.05
N LYS A 102 2.89 -15.13 1.11
CA LYS A 102 2.98 -16.49 1.63
C LYS A 102 1.60 -16.93 2.13
N GLN A 103 1.40 -18.24 2.25
CA GLN A 103 0.23 -18.76 2.97
C GLN A 103 0.29 -18.31 4.43
N VAL A 104 -0.88 -17.99 4.97
CA VAL A 104 -1.11 -17.59 6.36
C VAL A 104 -2.21 -18.50 6.86
N ASP A 105 -1.97 -19.14 8.00
CA ASP A 105 -2.97 -19.96 8.70
C ASP A 105 -3.70 -19.11 9.75
N GLU A 106 -4.68 -19.71 10.43
CA GLU A 106 -5.49 -18.99 11.41
C GLU A 106 -4.65 -18.49 12.59
N ASN A 107 -3.64 -19.27 12.98
CA ASN A 107 -2.74 -18.93 14.07
C ASN A 107 -1.92 -17.66 13.76
N GLY A 108 -1.47 -17.52 12.50
CA GLY A 108 -0.71 -16.35 12.04
C GLY A 108 -1.55 -15.10 11.79
N LEU A 109 -2.88 -15.19 11.81
CA LEU A 109 -3.75 -14.09 11.42
C LEU A 109 -3.69 -12.93 12.42
N THR A 110 -3.65 -13.22 13.73
CA THR A 110 -3.55 -12.20 14.78
C THR A 110 -2.26 -11.39 14.67
N ASP A 111 -1.13 -12.07 14.47
CA ASP A 111 0.18 -11.42 14.30
C ASP A 111 0.24 -10.59 13.01
N LEU A 112 -0.36 -11.11 11.93
CA LEU A 112 -0.48 -10.38 10.67
C LEU A 112 -1.29 -9.09 10.84
N GLN A 113 -2.42 -9.14 11.55
CA GLN A 113 -3.24 -7.95 11.82
C GLN A 113 -2.45 -6.92 12.63
N ALA A 114 -1.77 -7.34 13.69
CA ALA A 114 -0.92 -6.46 14.49
C ALA A 114 0.17 -5.79 13.65
N ALA A 115 0.84 -6.55 12.77
CA ALA A 115 1.88 -6.03 11.88
C ALA A 115 1.32 -5.03 10.85
N ILE A 116 0.12 -5.26 10.32
CA ILE A 116 -0.57 -4.30 9.44
C ILE A 116 -0.85 -3.02 10.20
N THR A 117 -1.48 -3.09 11.38
CA THR A 117 -1.81 -1.93 12.21
C THR A 117 -0.56 -1.12 12.56
N GLU A 118 0.54 -1.78 12.95
CA GLU A 118 1.81 -1.11 13.21
C GLU A 118 2.32 -0.36 11.97
N HIS A 119 2.34 -1.02 10.81
CA HIS A 119 2.78 -0.38 9.57
C HIS A 119 1.88 0.78 9.16
N VAL A 120 0.56 0.66 9.34
CA VAL A 120 -0.42 1.73 9.08
C VAL A 120 -0.12 2.94 9.97
N GLU A 121 0.12 2.74 11.26
CA GLU A 121 0.43 3.85 12.17
C GLU A 121 1.76 4.54 11.85
N ILE A 122 2.79 3.78 11.49
CA ILE A 122 4.06 4.35 11.03
C ILE A 122 3.81 5.17 9.76
N LEU A 123 3.04 4.64 8.81
CA LEU A 123 2.81 5.29 7.52
C LEU A 123 1.94 6.54 7.67
N ALA A 124 0.91 6.49 8.50
CA ALA A 124 0.04 7.61 8.82
C ALA A 124 0.83 8.75 9.47
N ARG A 125 1.68 8.44 10.47
CA ARG A 125 2.57 9.45 11.09
C ARG A 125 3.55 10.06 10.08
N ARG A 126 4.11 9.26 9.18
CA ARG A 126 5.00 9.77 8.12
C ARG A 126 4.24 10.68 7.17
N SER A 127 3.09 10.24 6.68
CA SER A 127 2.25 10.99 5.75
C SER A 127 1.84 12.36 6.32
N ALA A 128 1.45 12.41 7.60
CA ALA A 128 1.09 13.65 8.28
C ALA A 128 2.28 14.64 8.48
N ARG A 129 3.52 14.14 8.51
CA ARG A 129 4.74 14.98 8.67
C ARG A 129 5.27 15.55 7.36
N TRP A 130 4.98 14.92 6.23
CA TRP A 130 5.38 15.44 4.93
C TRP A 130 4.50 16.64 4.56
N SER A 131 5.12 17.76 4.20
CA SER A 131 4.35 18.89 3.65
C SER A 131 3.81 18.54 2.27
N ASP A 132 2.66 19.12 1.92
CA ASP A 132 2.00 18.81 0.65
C ASP A 132 2.92 19.05 -0.55
N ARG A 133 3.57 20.22 -0.60
CA ARG A 133 4.56 20.54 -1.64
C ARG A 133 5.65 19.47 -1.75
N ARG A 134 6.12 18.93 -0.63
CA ARG A 134 7.18 17.92 -0.65
C ARG A 134 6.65 16.58 -1.15
N MET A 135 5.44 16.16 -0.77
CA MET A 135 4.87 14.89 -1.28
C MET A 135 4.76 14.91 -2.81
N ASP A 136 4.52 16.08 -3.40
CA ASP A 136 4.42 16.25 -4.85
C ASP A 136 5.77 16.51 -5.55
N SER A 137 6.88 16.56 -4.81
CA SER A 137 8.20 16.92 -5.34
C SER A 137 9.18 15.75 -5.49
N TYR A 138 8.87 14.57 -4.94
CA TYR A 138 9.77 13.42 -4.97
C TYR A 138 9.11 12.25 -5.67
N LEU A 139 9.89 11.55 -6.49
CA LEU A 139 9.46 10.34 -7.16
C LEU A 139 9.87 9.09 -6.37
N VAL A 140 9.06 8.05 -6.50
CA VAL A 140 9.28 6.72 -5.95
C VAL A 140 8.82 5.67 -6.96
N PRO A 141 9.48 4.49 -7.03
CA PRO A 141 9.10 3.45 -7.97
C PRO A 141 7.93 2.62 -7.44
N HIS A 142 6.93 2.42 -8.29
CA HIS A 142 5.84 1.48 -8.08
C HIS A 142 5.96 0.30 -9.07
N PRO A 143 5.81 -0.97 -8.63
CA PRO A 143 6.00 -2.14 -9.49
C PRO A 143 5.10 -2.17 -10.72
N LEU A 144 3.87 -1.65 -10.62
CA LEU A 144 2.90 -1.66 -11.70
C LEU A 144 2.79 -0.32 -12.46
N LEU A 145 3.05 0.79 -11.77
CA LEU A 145 2.68 2.13 -12.24
C LEU A 145 3.90 2.95 -12.68
N GLY A 146 5.10 2.38 -12.58
CA GLY A 146 6.34 3.11 -12.83
C GLY A 146 6.61 4.13 -11.72
N LYS A 147 7.22 5.26 -12.06
CA LYS A 147 7.51 6.30 -11.06
C LYS A 147 6.26 7.13 -10.76
N LEU A 148 5.98 7.30 -9.48
CA LEU A 148 4.88 8.09 -8.93
C LEU A 148 5.42 9.13 -7.96
N THR A 149 4.65 10.18 -7.67
CA THR A 149 4.96 11.09 -6.55
C THR A 149 4.82 10.35 -5.21
N LEU A 150 5.38 10.88 -4.12
CA LEU A 150 5.16 10.33 -2.78
C LEU A 150 3.69 10.39 -2.36
N ARG A 151 2.89 11.31 -2.92
CA ARG A 151 1.45 11.39 -2.67
C ARG A 151 0.67 10.30 -3.40
N GLU A 152 1.11 9.98 -4.61
CA GLU A 152 0.50 8.93 -5.44
C GLU A 152 0.86 7.52 -4.96
N LEU A 153 1.94 7.35 -4.20
CA LEU A 153 2.34 6.05 -3.62
C LEU A 153 1.56 5.75 -2.34
#